data_AF-A0A1H0FR70-F1
#
_entry.id   AF-A0A1H0FR70-F1
#
_cell.length_a   1.000
_cell.length_b   1.000
_cell.length_c   1.000
_cell.angle_alpha   90.00
_cell.angle_beta   90.00
_cell.angle_gamma   90.00
#
_symmetry.space_group_name_H-M   'P 1'
#
loop_
_entity.id
_entity.type
_entity.pdbx_description
1 polymer ?
#
loop_
_entity_poly.entity_id
_entity_poly.type
_entity_poly.pdbx_seq_one_letter_code
_entity_poly.pdbx_strand_id
1 'polypeptide(L)'
;MKTKIMRFAFLQFLLFFCVLTISAESYPAWCSTTTNLNIRTTPSKRGGKISTVTPGTWLQVRYVRSDGWAVIEYNNGTAYCYAKYLSYREPVRQQESQPVTSSSSSRSSSSSGWDFLGIIFYIIVTYIALAILRYVLLVVLGFLSKAFYYGYVFVSFPFYFLNWMQRLLAKPWFLFYKNNTRSDARNEELREIYGYVKIPLYIILTPLRFVNAVYYNLVVHCFFEMINYLIEVVVPSNDKEGGDDNFALWTLFLPWRIVKYPVWHGALTVVESAIWTVIDTFVPALTLFHGTSPGAAESITQGPGRVCSKDWYSGVWNVGSGNYAGNGIYFAPKRGTAEHYSAGSLIVCRVSLGKTLDLGMAPRHVYDLCGKPNALGVTNWGLKNGYVTGEWWRGDPRARWWEYCMYDWQNRYNDSWRIRPLYVISINEESIQRIPGGMIHWLFNKMVICDIGRYLEKQLG
;
A
#
# COMPACT_ATOMS: atom_id res chain seq x y z
N MET A 1 -12.23 28.11 26.63
CA MET A 1 -12.67 27.47 25.36
C MET A 1 -11.73 26.36 24.88
N LYS A 2 -10.39 26.49 24.99
CA LYS A 2 -9.43 25.47 24.51
C LYS A 2 -9.41 24.13 25.28
N THR A 3 -9.76 24.10 26.56
CA THR A 3 -9.75 22.88 27.39
C THR A 3 -11.00 22.01 27.29
N LYS A 4 -12.14 22.56 26.82
CA LYS A 4 -13.37 21.78 26.57
C LYS A 4 -13.33 21.05 25.22
N ILE A 5 -12.70 21.64 24.20
CA ILE A 5 -12.53 21.04 22.87
C ILE A 5 -11.55 19.85 22.94
N MET A 6 -10.51 19.93 23.77
CA MET A 6 -9.54 18.85 23.95
C MET A 6 -10.12 17.65 24.72
N ARG A 7 -11.05 17.88 25.66
CA ARG A 7 -11.79 16.80 26.34
C ARG A 7 -12.85 16.16 25.44
N PHE A 8 -13.42 16.90 24.49
CA PHE A 8 -14.36 16.39 23.50
C PHE A 8 -13.67 15.53 22.42
N ALA A 9 -12.48 15.92 21.97
CA ALA A 9 -11.68 15.14 21.02
C ALA A 9 -11.13 13.84 21.65
N PHE A 10 -10.76 13.87 22.94
CA PHE A 10 -10.29 12.67 23.65
C PHE A 10 -11.42 11.68 23.99
N LEU A 11 -12.65 12.17 24.27
CA LEU A 11 -13.83 11.31 24.44
C LEU A 11 -14.30 10.68 23.11
N GLN A 12 -14.19 11.41 21.99
CA GLN A 12 -14.49 10.85 20.66
C GLN A 12 -13.43 9.82 20.22
N PHE A 13 -12.16 10.02 20.60
CA PHE A 13 -11.09 9.05 20.36
C PHE A 13 -11.26 7.77 21.19
N LEU A 14 -11.78 7.87 22.42
CA LEU A 14 -12.12 6.70 23.25
C LEU A 14 -13.42 5.99 22.81
N LEU A 15 -14.40 6.72 22.28
CA LEU A 15 -15.62 6.15 21.69
C LEU A 15 -15.34 5.41 20.37
N PHE A 16 -14.32 5.81 19.60
CA PHE A 16 -13.91 5.12 18.37
C PHE A 16 -13.21 3.77 18.61
N PHE A 17 -12.61 3.57 19.79
CA PHE A 17 -11.93 2.32 20.15
C PHE A 17 -12.81 1.32 20.93
N CYS A 18 -14.00 1.73 21.39
CA CYS A 18 -14.87 0.89 22.21
C CYS A 18 -16.01 0.19 21.44
N VAL A 19 -16.21 0.48 20.15
CA VAL A 19 -17.27 -0.14 19.33
C VAL A 19 -16.72 -1.22 18.39
N LEU A 20 -15.98 -2.19 18.95
CA LEU A 20 -15.71 -3.48 18.32
C LEU A 20 -15.98 -4.62 19.30
N THR A 21 -17.12 -4.53 20.01
CA THR A 21 -17.89 -5.73 20.36
C THR A 21 -19.12 -5.72 19.47
N ILE A 22 -18.98 -6.28 18.26
CA ILE A 22 -20.13 -6.67 17.47
C ILE A 22 -20.75 -7.85 18.23
N SER A 23 -21.75 -7.58 19.07
CA SER A 23 -22.78 -8.58 19.33
C SER A 23 -23.48 -8.80 17.99
N ALA A 24 -23.28 -9.96 17.37
CA ALA A 24 -23.97 -10.33 16.16
C ALA A 24 -25.48 -10.33 16.41
N GLU A 25 -26.18 -9.28 15.98
CA GLU A 25 -27.62 -9.35 15.82
C GLU A 25 -27.88 -10.26 14.61
N SER A 26 -28.34 -11.48 14.85
CA SER A 26 -28.79 -12.35 13.77
C SER A 26 -30.21 -11.95 13.36
N TYR A 27 -30.40 -11.74 12.07
CA TYR A 27 -31.71 -11.47 11.49
C TYR A 27 -32.61 -12.71 11.56
N PRO A 28 -33.93 -12.55 11.71
CA PRO A 28 -34.84 -13.68 11.74
C PRO A 28 -34.85 -14.44 10.40
N ALA A 29 -34.75 -15.77 10.46
CA ALA A 29 -34.83 -16.67 9.32
C ALA A 29 -36.08 -17.56 9.42
N TRP A 30 -36.75 -17.81 8.29
CA TRP A 30 -37.83 -18.79 8.23
C TRP A 30 -37.23 -20.19 8.02
N CYS A 31 -37.56 -21.11 8.91
CA CYS A 31 -37.09 -22.49 8.83
C CYS A 31 -38.28 -23.44 8.83
N SER A 32 -38.20 -24.50 8.03
CA SER A 32 -39.17 -25.59 8.04
C SER A 32 -38.77 -26.62 9.09
N THR A 33 -39.74 -27.17 9.82
CA THR A 33 -39.48 -28.28 10.74
C THR A 33 -39.27 -29.58 9.98
N THR A 34 -38.30 -30.39 10.38
CA THR A 34 -38.02 -31.68 9.71
C THR A 34 -38.73 -32.87 10.36
N THR A 35 -39.31 -32.66 11.54
CA THR A 35 -40.04 -33.67 12.32
C THR A 35 -41.12 -33.00 13.17
N ASN A 36 -41.91 -33.79 13.91
CA ASN A 36 -42.81 -33.27 14.95
C ASN A 36 -41.98 -32.55 16.02
N LEU A 37 -42.07 -31.22 16.08
CA LEU A 37 -41.22 -30.38 16.90
C LEU A 37 -42.01 -29.72 18.04
N ASN A 38 -41.57 -29.96 19.27
CA ASN A 38 -42.18 -29.32 20.45
C ASN A 38 -41.72 -27.86 20.56
N ILE A 39 -42.68 -26.96 20.70
CA ILE A 39 -42.47 -25.54 21.03
C ILE A 39 -42.62 -25.37 22.53
N ARG A 40 -41.66 -24.71 23.18
CA ARG A 40 -41.55 -24.62 24.64
C ARG A 40 -41.42 -23.19 25.14
N THR A 41 -41.78 -22.98 26.41
CA THR A 41 -41.69 -21.69 27.11
C THR A 41 -40.28 -21.31 27.53
N THR A 42 -39.37 -22.28 27.66
CA THR A 42 -37.95 -22.06 27.99
C THR A 42 -37.04 -22.99 27.16
N PRO A 43 -35.75 -22.65 26.95
CA PRO A 43 -34.81 -23.46 26.16
C PRO A 43 -34.32 -24.69 26.95
N SER A 44 -35.26 -25.56 27.35
CA SER A 44 -34.99 -26.76 28.12
C SER A 44 -36.00 -27.86 27.80
N LYS A 45 -35.55 -29.13 27.83
CA LYS A 45 -36.45 -30.30 27.68
C LYS A 45 -37.49 -30.37 28.81
N ARG A 46 -37.23 -29.75 29.96
CA ARG A 46 -38.14 -29.64 31.11
C ARG A 46 -39.05 -28.40 31.03
N GLY A 47 -38.82 -27.49 30.09
CA GLY A 47 -39.67 -26.31 29.88
C GLY A 47 -41.08 -26.70 29.47
N GLY A 48 -42.09 -25.92 29.91
CA GLY A 48 -43.49 -26.18 29.58
C GLY A 48 -43.70 -26.26 28.06
N LYS A 49 -44.45 -27.27 27.62
CA LYS A 49 -44.77 -27.46 26.20
C LYS A 49 -45.96 -26.55 25.84
N ILE A 50 -45.74 -25.62 24.93
CA ILE A 50 -46.78 -24.73 24.37
C ILE A 50 -47.59 -25.50 23.34
N SER A 51 -46.92 -26.12 22.38
CA SER A 51 -47.53 -26.91 21.31
C SER A 51 -46.54 -27.92 20.72
N THR A 52 -47.02 -28.80 19.85
CA THR A 52 -46.18 -29.55 18.91
C THR A 52 -46.59 -29.15 17.51
N VAL A 53 -45.62 -28.75 16.70
CA VAL A 53 -45.84 -28.48 15.27
C VAL A 53 -45.40 -29.69 14.45
N THR A 54 -46.12 -29.94 13.35
CA THR A 54 -45.85 -31.08 12.46
C THR A 54 -44.67 -30.77 11.52
N PRO A 55 -43.99 -31.79 10.95
CA PRO A 55 -42.97 -31.57 9.94
C PRO A 55 -43.50 -30.68 8.80
N GLY A 56 -42.64 -29.84 8.24
CA GLY A 56 -42.97 -28.87 7.19
C GLY A 56 -43.57 -27.57 7.72
N THR A 57 -43.89 -27.45 9.01
CA THR A 57 -44.33 -26.17 9.59
C THR A 57 -43.20 -25.15 9.53
N TRP A 58 -43.49 -23.98 9.00
CA TRP A 58 -42.57 -22.85 8.94
C TRP A 58 -42.58 -22.07 10.25
N LEU A 59 -41.40 -21.85 10.81
CA LEU A 59 -41.19 -21.08 12.05
C LEU A 59 -40.23 -19.94 11.77
N GLN A 60 -40.53 -18.76 12.31
CA GLN A 60 -39.63 -17.62 12.29
C GLN A 60 -38.64 -17.74 13.44
N VAL A 61 -37.39 -18.08 13.10
CA VAL A 61 -36.28 -18.24 14.04
C VAL A 61 -35.53 -16.93 14.12
N ARG A 62 -35.54 -16.26 15.28
CA ARG A 62 -34.79 -15.02 15.49
C ARG A 62 -33.29 -15.27 15.53
N TYR A 63 -32.87 -16.26 16.31
CA TYR A 63 -31.48 -16.67 16.44
C TYR A 63 -31.36 -18.09 17.00
N VAL A 64 -30.22 -18.72 16.76
CA VAL A 64 -29.86 -20.01 17.36
C VAL A 64 -28.84 -19.76 18.46
N ARG A 65 -29.12 -20.26 19.66
CA ARG A 65 -28.25 -20.18 20.82
C ARG A 65 -27.13 -21.23 20.71
N SER A 66 -26.01 -20.97 21.38
CA SER A 66 -24.89 -21.91 21.47
C SER A 66 -25.25 -23.25 22.12
N ASP A 67 -26.31 -23.29 22.93
CA ASP A 67 -26.86 -24.49 23.57
C ASP A 67 -27.74 -25.35 22.64
N GLY A 68 -27.86 -24.97 21.36
CA GLY A 68 -28.60 -25.73 20.34
C GLY A 68 -30.11 -25.46 20.30
N TRP A 69 -30.61 -24.49 21.09
CA TRP A 69 -32.00 -24.03 21.02
C TRP A 69 -32.16 -22.85 20.06
N ALA A 70 -33.19 -22.91 19.24
CA ALA A 70 -33.66 -21.78 18.45
C ALA A 70 -34.64 -20.95 19.27
N VAL A 71 -34.45 -19.63 19.26
CA VAL A 71 -35.41 -18.66 19.77
C VAL A 71 -36.32 -18.28 18.61
N ILE A 72 -37.62 -18.53 18.77
CA ILE A 72 -38.61 -18.34 17.71
C ILE A 72 -39.69 -17.35 18.14
N GLU A 73 -40.32 -16.74 17.14
CA GLU A 73 -41.55 -15.98 17.32
C GLU A 73 -42.74 -16.90 17.07
N TYR A 74 -43.59 -17.07 18.08
CA TYR A 74 -44.70 -18.02 18.04
C TYR A 74 -45.88 -17.49 18.86
N ASN A 75 -47.07 -17.41 18.26
CA ASN A 75 -48.28 -16.84 18.85
C ASN A 75 -48.08 -15.45 19.48
N ASN A 76 -47.45 -14.52 18.75
CA ASN A 76 -47.11 -13.17 19.20
C ASN A 76 -46.23 -13.11 20.47
N GLY A 77 -45.48 -14.18 20.77
CA GLY A 77 -44.57 -14.25 21.91
C GLY A 77 -43.24 -14.93 21.55
N THR A 78 -42.29 -14.92 22.49
CA THR A 78 -41.02 -15.62 22.35
C THR A 78 -41.17 -17.06 22.86
N ALA A 79 -40.77 -18.03 22.03
CA ALA A 79 -40.77 -19.45 22.39
C ALA A 79 -39.46 -20.12 21.94
N TYR A 80 -39.30 -21.39 22.29
CA TYR A 80 -38.06 -22.13 22.09
C TYR A 80 -38.31 -23.50 21.46
N CYS A 81 -37.48 -23.89 20.50
CA CYS A 81 -37.45 -25.23 19.93
C CYS A 81 -36.00 -25.68 19.66
N TYR A 82 -35.77 -26.97 19.41
CA TYR A 82 -34.42 -27.46 19.12
C TYR A 82 -34.01 -27.16 17.68
N ALA A 83 -32.89 -26.44 17.50
CA ALA A 83 -32.44 -25.96 16.19
C ALA A 83 -32.10 -27.08 15.20
N LYS A 84 -31.64 -28.24 15.69
CA LYS A 84 -31.29 -29.39 14.84
C LYS A 84 -32.46 -29.98 14.05
N TYR A 85 -33.69 -29.62 14.40
CA TYR A 85 -34.91 -30.06 13.71
C TYR A 85 -35.49 -29.00 12.77
N LEU A 86 -34.68 -27.98 12.46
CA LEU A 86 -35.01 -26.90 11.55
C LEU A 86 -34.15 -27.04 10.30
N SER A 87 -34.77 -27.02 9.12
CA SER A 87 -34.10 -26.98 7.84
C SER A 87 -34.38 -25.64 7.16
N TYR A 88 -33.31 -24.95 6.84
CA TYR A 88 -33.35 -23.79 5.95
C TYR A 88 -33.53 -24.27 4.50
N ARG A 89 -34.41 -23.63 3.74
CA ARG A 89 -34.52 -23.83 2.29
C ARG A 89 -34.76 -22.47 1.65
N GLU A 90 -33.88 -22.07 0.73
CA GLU A 90 -34.16 -20.93 -0.13
C GLU A 90 -35.42 -21.22 -0.96
N PRO A 91 -36.35 -20.26 -1.13
CA PRO A 91 -37.59 -20.52 -1.85
C PRO A 91 -37.33 -20.69 -3.36
N VAL A 92 -37.75 -21.85 -3.89
CA VAL A 92 -37.80 -22.12 -5.33
C VAL A 92 -39.02 -21.42 -5.92
N ARG A 93 -38.82 -20.66 -7.01
CA ARG A 93 -39.88 -20.02 -7.81
C ARG A 93 -40.60 -21.07 -8.66
N GLN A 94 -41.93 -21.11 -8.60
CA GLN A 94 -42.76 -21.83 -9.59
C GLN A 94 -43.68 -20.86 -10.33
N GLN A 95 -43.69 -20.97 -11.66
CA GLN A 95 -44.77 -20.55 -12.56
C GLN A 95 -45.84 -21.64 -12.57
N GLU A 96 -47.14 -21.33 -12.66
CA GLU A 96 -47.92 -21.23 -13.92
C GLU A 96 -49.45 -21.05 -13.67
N SER A 97 -50.13 -20.47 -14.67
CA SER A 97 -51.53 -20.62 -15.17
C SER A 97 -52.80 -20.59 -14.26
N GLN A 98 -53.83 -19.92 -14.81
CA GLN A 98 -55.26 -19.88 -14.43
C GLN A 98 -56.07 -20.86 -15.33
N PRO A 99 -57.38 -21.19 -15.12
CA PRO A 99 -58.41 -20.54 -14.29
C PRO A 99 -59.40 -21.46 -13.51
N VAL A 100 -60.29 -20.88 -12.68
CA VAL A 100 -61.78 -20.89 -12.76
C VAL A 100 -62.41 -20.40 -11.43
N THR A 101 -63.40 -19.54 -11.60
CA THR A 101 -64.28 -18.76 -10.71
C THR A 101 -65.00 -19.46 -9.55
N SER A 102 -65.17 -18.74 -8.43
CA SER A 102 -66.50 -18.27 -7.96
C SER A 102 -66.42 -17.23 -6.83
N SER A 103 -67.42 -16.36 -6.84
CA SER A 103 -67.72 -15.16 -6.04
C SER A 103 -67.45 -15.19 -4.52
N SER A 104 -66.91 -14.09 -3.99
CA SER A 104 -67.71 -13.04 -3.30
C SER A 104 -66.81 -11.97 -2.66
N SER A 105 -67.37 -10.78 -2.54
CA SER A 105 -66.74 -9.50 -2.28
C SER A 105 -66.24 -9.28 -0.85
N SER A 106 -65.04 -8.72 -0.69
CA SER A 106 -64.84 -7.52 0.15
C SER A 106 -63.47 -6.88 -0.15
N ARG A 107 -63.48 -5.55 -0.22
CA ARG A 107 -62.33 -4.68 -0.51
C ARG A 107 -61.67 -4.32 0.82
N SER A 108 -60.39 -4.65 0.98
CA SER A 108 -59.47 -3.85 1.80
C SER A 108 -58.05 -3.97 1.25
N SER A 109 -57.42 -2.81 1.08
CA SER A 109 -56.20 -2.51 0.35
C SER A 109 -54.97 -3.35 0.72
N SER A 110 -54.32 -3.89 -0.31
CA SER A 110 -52.98 -4.48 -0.27
C SER A 110 -51.89 -3.39 -0.35
N SER A 111 -50.91 -3.43 0.55
CA SER A 111 -49.66 -2.66 0.41
C SER A 111 -48.39 -3.50 0.30
N SER A 112 -48.44 -4.82 0.50
CA SER A 112 -47.22 -5.64 0.60
C SER A 112 -46.58 -6.09 -0.72
N GLY A 113 -47.29 -5.98 -1.86
CA GLY A 113 -46.74 -6.31 -3.19
C GLY A 113 -45.90 -5.19 -3.81
N TRP A 114 -46.21 -3.94 -3.45
CA TRP A 114 -45.45 -2.77 -3.86
C TRP A 114 -44.12 -2.66 -3.10
N ASP A 115 -44.05 -3.16 -1.86
CA ASP A 115 -42.84 -3.11 -1.03
C ASP A 115 -41.74 -4.06 -1.52
N PHE A 116 -42.05 -5.30 -1.93
CA PHE A 116 -41.04 -6.24 -2.45
C PHE A 116 -40.54 -5.87 -3.85
N LEU A 117 -41.45 -5.49 -4.75
CA LEU A 117 -41.08 -4.95 -6.07
C LEU A 117 -40.32 -3.63 -5.93
N GLY A 118 -40.66 -2.81 -4.94
CA GLY A 118 -39.94 -1.61 -4.56
C GLY A 118 -38.52 -1.91 -4.11
N ILE A 119 -38.31 -2.89 -3.22
CA ILE A 119 -36.96 -3.30 -2.78
C ILE A 119 -36.12 -3.79 -3.96
N ILE A 120 -36.66 -4.66 -4.82
CA ILE A 120 -35.95 -5.12 -6.03
C ILE A 120 -35.62 -3.96 -6.94
N PHE A 121 -36.59 -3.05 -7.16
CA PHE A 121 -36.38 -1.83 -7.93
C PHE A 121 -35.25 -0.98 -7.35
N TYR A 122 -35.23 -0.75 -6.03
CA TYR A 122 -34.14 -0.02 -5.37
C TYR A 122 -32.79 -0.73 -5.51
N ILE A 123 -32.72 -2.06 -5.37
CA ILE A 123 -31.48 -2.81 -5.58
C ILE A 123 -30.97 -2.63 -7.02
N ILE A 124 -31.84 -2.76 -8.02
CA ILE A 124 -31.50 -2.58 -9.43
C ILE A 124 -31.04 -1.14 -9.69
N VAL A 125 -31.79 -0.15 -9.20
CA VAL A 125 -31.45 1.27 -9.35
C VAL A 125 -30.12 1.58 -8.69
N THR A 126 -29.87 1.08 -7.48
CA THR A 126 -28.58 1.23 -6.79
C THR A 126 -27.45 0.55 -7.55
N TYR A 127 -27.66 -0.66 -8.07
CA TYR A 127 -26.66 -1.35 -8.88
C TYR A 127 -26.30 -0.58 -10.16
N ILE A 128 -27.29 -0.05 -10.87
CA ILE A 128 -27.09 0.79 -12.07
C ILE A 128 -26.41 2.11 -11.67
N ALA A 129 -26.83 2.75 -10.58
CA ALA A 129 -26.21 3.97 -10.09
C ALA A 129 -24.74 3.75 -9.73
N LEU A 130 -24.39 2.61 -9.11
CA LEU A 130 -23.01 2.24 -8.83
C LEU A 130 -22.21 1.95 -10.10
N ALA A 131 -22.83 1.39 -11.13
CA ALA A 131 -22.17 1.16 -12.42
C ALA A 131 -21.82 2.48 -13.10
N ILE A 132 -22.78 3.41 -13.13
CA ILE A 132 -22.59 4.78 -13.63
C ILE A 132 -21.51 5.49 -12.81
N LEU A 133 -21.57 5.39 -11.47
CA LEU A 133 -20.58 5.96 -10.58
C LEU A 133 -19.18 5.41 -10.86
N ARG A 134 -19.02 4.09 -11.01
CA ARG A 134 -17.72 3.46 -11.36
C ARG A 134 -17.21 4.02 -12.69
N TYR A 135 -18.06 4.13 -13.71
CA TYR A 135 -17.68 4.69 -15.01
C TYR A 135 -17.23 6.15 -14.90
N VAL A 136 -17.99 6.99 -14.20
CA VAL A 136 -17.63 8.40 -13.96
C VAL A 136 -16.30 8.48 -13.20
N LEU A 137 -16.11 7.68 -12.15
CA LEU A 137 -14.87 7.65 -11.38
C LEU A 137 -13.67 7.22 -12.23
N LEU A 138 -13.81 6.26 -13.14
CA LEU A 138 -12.77 5.85 -14.07
C LEU A 138 -12.30 7.01 -14.97
N VAL A 139 -13.26 7.74 -15.56
CA VAL A 139 -12.98 8.91 -16.40
C VAL A 139 -12.28 10.01 -15.59
N VAL A 140 -12.80 10.29 -14.39
CA VAL A 140 -12.24 11.29 -13.48
C VAL A 140 -10.82 10.93 -13.05
N LEU A 141 -10.56 9.69 -12.65
CA LEU A 141 -9.22 9.22 -12.25
C LEU A 141 -8.21 9.34 -13.39
N GLY A 142 -8.62 9.03 -14.63
CA GLY A 142 -7.79 9.22 -15.81
C GLY A 142 -7.37 10.68 -16.02
N PHE A 143 -8.32 11.62 -15.87
CA PHE A 143 -8.02 13.06 -15.95
C PHE A 143 -7.14 13.53 -14.78
N LEU A 144 -7.48 13.12 -13.56
CA LEU A 144 -6.75 13.49 -12.35
C LEU A 144 -5.31 13.00 -12.37
N SER A 145 -5.02 11.80 -12.89
CA SER A 145 -3.63 11.30 -12.99
C SER A 145 -2.71 12.25 -13.77
N LYS A 146 -3.18 12.75 -14.92
CA LYS A 146 -2.44 13.75 -15.72
C LYS A 146 -2.34 15.09 -15.01
N ALA A 147 -3.45 15.58 -14.45
CA ALA A 147 -3.48 16.84 -13.70
C ALA A 147 -2.52 16.82 -12.50
N PHE A 148 -2.49 15.71 -11.75
CA PHE A 148 -1.60 15.50 -10.62
C PHE A 148 -0.14 15.43 -11.04
N TYR A 149 0.19 14.79 -12.17
CA TYR A 149 1.55 14.82 -12.69
C TYR A 149 2.04 16.25 -12.94
N TYR A 150 1.29 17.03 -13.74
CA TYR A 150 1.71 18.41 -14.06
C TYR A 150 1.69 19.33 -12.83
N GLY A 151 0.68 19.19 -11.97
CA GLY A 151 0.62 19.91 -10.70
C GLY A 151 1.80 19.57 -9.79
N TYR A 152 2.16 18.29 -9.68
CA TYR A 152 3.30 17.84 -8.91
C TYR A 152 4.62 18.37 -9.50
N VAL A 153 4.82 18.35 -10.82
CA VAL A 153 6.01 18.94 -11.45
C VAL A 153 6.21 20.39 -11.03
N PHE A 154 5.14 21.18 -10.98
CA PHE A 154 5.19 22.57 -10.54
C PHE A 154 5.49 22.70 -9.04
N VAL A 155 4.73 22.00 -8.18
CA VAL A 155 4.85 22.08 -6.72
C VAL A 155 6.18 21.52 -6.20
N SER A 156 6.77 20.56 -6.91
CA SER A 156 8.02 19.90 -6.51
C SER A 156 9.28 20.67 -6.86
N PHE A 157 9.21 21.71 -7.71
CA PHE A 157 10.36 22.52 -8.11
C PHE A 157 11.22 23.03 -6.93
N PRO A 158 10.66 23.72 -5.90
CA PRO A 158 11.45 24.17 -4.76
C PRO A 158 12.09 23.01 -4.01
N PHE A 159 11.44 21.86 -3.91
CA PHE A 159 11.96 20.71 -3.18
C PHE A 159 13.02 19.93 -3.96
N TYR A 160 12.95 19.90 -5.29
CA TYR A 160 14.07 19.42 -6.11
C TYR A 160 15.30 20.31 -5.91
N PHE A 161 15.10 21.63 -5.86
CA PHE A 161 16.18 22.57 -5.53
C PHE A 161 16.75 22.30 -4.12
N LEU A 162 15.90 22.14 -3.10
CA LEU A 162 16.35 21.85 -1.72
C LEU A 162 17.05 20.50 -1.60
N ASN A 163 16.60 19.46 -2.32
CA ASN A 163 17.26 18.16 -2.38
C ASN A 163 18.65 18.28 -3.06
N TRP A 164 18.74 19.04 -4.15
CA TRP A 164 20.01 19.31 -4.82
C TRP A 164 20.96 20.13 -3.95
N MET A 165 20.44 21.14 -3.25
CA MET A 165 21.18 21.95 -2.31
C MET A 165 21.70 21.11 -1.13
N GLN A 166 20.88 20.19 -0.58
CA GLN A 166 21.30 19.25 0.45
C GLN A 166 22.46 18.38 -0.04
N ARG A 167 22.36 17.84 -1.26
CA ARG A 167 23.43 17.04 -1.88
C ARG A 167 24.71 17.85 -2.04
N LEU A 168 24.63 19.05 -2.59
CA LEU A 168 25.79 19.92 -2.83
C LEU A 168 26.45 20.33 -1.52
N LEU A 169 25.68 20.87 -0.57
CA LEU A 169 26.21 21.39 0.68
C LEU A 169 26.74 20.29 1.61
N ALA A 170 26.20 19.07 1.54
CA ALA A 170 26.71 17.95 2.34
C ALA A 170 28.12 17.51 1.92
N LYS A 171 28.51 17.83 0.67
CA LYS A 171 29.79 17.38 0.10
C LYS A 171 30.24 18.29 -1.05
N PRO A 172 30.51 19.59 -0.84
CA PRO A 172 30.70 20.55 -1.94
C PRO A 172 31.87 20.23 -2.87
N TRP A 173 32.87 19.51 -2.35
CA TRP A 173 34.08 19.16 -3.09
C TRP A 173 33.87 18.11 -4.19
N PHE A 174 32.75 17.36 -4.21
CA PHE A 174 32.53 16.30 -5.19
C PHE A 174 32.68 16.78 -6.65
N LEU A 175 32.36 18.05 -6.91
CA LEU A 175 32.49 18.69 -8.22
C LEU A 175 33.92 18.68 -8.76
N PHE A 176 34.93 18.66 -7.88
CA PHE A 176 36.35 18.68 -8.24
C PHE A 176 36.95 17.28 -8.45
N TYR A 177 36.19 16.23 -8.15
CA TYR A 177 36.62 14.83 -8.22
C TYR A 177 35.81 14.03 -9.24
N LYS A 178 35.55 14.62 -10.40
CA LYS A 178 34.99 13.89 -11.55
C LYS A 178 35.94 12.80 -12.04
N ASN A 179 37.24 13.11 -12.05
CA ASN A 179 38.28 12.19 -12.48
C ASN A 179 39.31 12.00 -11.38
N ASN A 180 39.88 10.79 -11.32
CA ASN A 180 41.00 10.50 -10.42
C ASN A 180 42.32 10.93 -11.07
N THR A 181 42.88 12.04 -10.61
CA THR A 181 44.12 12.62 -11.17
C THR A 181 45.30 12.57 -10.20
N ARG A 182 45.08 12.10 -8.97
CA ARG A 182 46.04 12.20 -7.85
C ARG A 182 46.66 10.84 -7.49
N SER A 183 47.69 10.85 -6.65
CA SER A 183 48.27 9.62 -6.08
C SER A 183 47.35 9.01 -5.03
N ASP A 184 47.49 7.70 -4.80
CA ASP A 184 46.66 6.98 -3.83
C ASP A 184 46.83 7.51 -2.40
N ALA A 185 48.06 7.84 -1.99
CA ALA A 185 48.35 8.46 -0.69
C ALA A 185 47.63 9.80 -0.51
N ARG A 186 47.64 10.66 -1.54
CA ARG A 186 46.94 11.96 -1.48
C ARG A 186 45.42 11.77 -1.46
N ASN A 187 44.89 10.82 -2.21
CA ASN A 187 43.47 10.51 -2.20
C ASN A 187 43.01 9.97 -0.83
N GLU A 188 43.83 9.15 -0.18
CA GLU A 188 43.57 8.64 1.16
C GLU A 188 43.52 9.75 2.21
N GLU A 189 44.54 10.60 2.25
CA GLU A 189 44.60 11.79 3.11
C GLU A 189 43.35 12.67 2.92
N LEU A 190 42.95 12.94 1.67
CA LEU A 190 41.76 13.74 1.37
C LEU A 190 40.47 13.08 1.83
N ARG A 191 40.32 11.76 1.68
CA ARG A 191 39.13 11.03 2.17
C ARG A 191 39.00 11.15 3.68
N GLU A 192 40.12 11.12 4.41
CA GLU A 192 40.14 11.31 5.86
C GLU A 192 39.76 12.74 6.25
N ILE A 193 40.43 13.74 5.66
CA ILE A 193 40.12 15.16 5.89
C ILE A 193 38.64 15.45 5.64
N TYR A 194 38.11 15.01 4.50
CA TYR A 194 36.71 15.19 4.15
C TYR A 194 35.76 14.38 5.04
N GLY A 195 36.22 13.29 5.64
CA GLY A 195 35.49 12.58 6.69
C GLY A 195 35.19 13.50 7.88
N TYR A 196 36.19 14.23 8.37
CA TYR A 196 36.03 15.19 9.46
C TYR A 196 35.22 16.43 9.04
N VAL A 197 35.46 16.99 7.84
CA VAL A 197 34.73 18.16 7.34
C VAL A 197 33.23 17.88 7.18
N LYS A 198 32.82 16.64 6.92
CA LYS A 198 31.40 16.26 6.86
C LYS A 198 30.66 16.43 8.19
N ILE A 199 31.34 16.38 9.33
CA ILE A 199 30.70 16.45 10.65
C ILE A 199 29.99 17.80 10.87
N PRO A 200 30.66 18.97 10.78
CA PRO A 200 29.98 20.25 10.94
C PRO A 200 28.93 20.49 9.85
N LEU A 201 29.18 20.06 8.60
CA LEU A 201 28.19 20.17 7.51
C LEU A 201 26.93 19.34 7.80
N TYR A 202 27.09 18.16 8.38
CA TYR A 202 25.98 17.34 8.82
C TYR A 202 25.14 18.08 9.86
N ILE A 203 25.74 18.69 10.87
CA ILE A 203 24.99 19.44 11.90
C ILE A 203 24.23 20.62 11.28
N ILE A 204 24.91 21.44 10.48
CA ILE A 204 24.34 22.65 9.85
C ILE A 204 23.18 22.31 8.93
N LEU A 205 23.24 21.18 8.21
CA LEU A 205 22.21 20.78 7.25
C LEU A 205 21.02 20.05 7.88
N THR A 206 20.96 19.89 9.19
CA THR A 206 19.84 19.22 9.88
C THR A 206 18.47 19.84 9.55
N PRO A 207 18.29 21.19 9.59
CA PRO A 207 17.01 21.80 9.23
C PRO A 207 16.60 21.53 7.79
N LEU A 208 17.57 21.58 6.86
CA LEU A 208 17.33 21.27 5.44
C LEU A 208 16.91 19.80 5.24
N ARG A 209 17.57 18.87 5.96
CA ARG A 209 17.18 17.45 5.95
C ARG A 209 15.77 17.25 6.47
N PHE A 210 15.41 17.90 7.57
CA PHE A 210 14.06 17.83 8.13
C PHE A 210 13.00 18.32 7.12
N VAL A 211 13.21 19.49 6.50
CA VAL A 211 12.27 20.03 5.50
C VAL A 211 12.11 19.08 4.31
N ASN A 212 13.22 18.55 3.77
CA ASN A 212 13.16 17.57 2.69
C ASN A 212 12.45 16.28 3.13
N ALA A 213 12.72 15.80 4.35
CA ALA A 213 12.12 14.58 4.89
C ALA A 213 10.61 14.73 5.15
N VAL A 214 10.15 15.88 5.64
CA VAL A 214 8.72 16.19 5.78
C VAL A 214 8.06 16.18 4.40
N TYR A 215 8.62 16.91 3.44
CA TYR A 215 8.03 17.00 2.12
C TYR A 215 7.95 15.63 1.43
N TYR A 216 9.08 14.94 1.28
CA TYR A 216 9.07 13.71 0.50
C TYR A 216 8.36 12.55 1.20
N ASN A 217 8.49 12.40 2.52
CA ASN A 217 7.86 11.28 3.22
C ASN A 217 6.39 11.59 3.57
N LEU A 218 6.07 12.75 4.15
CA LEU A 218 4.69 13.01 4.60
C LEU A 218 3.79 13.59 3.51
N VAL A 219 4.33 14.40 2.59
CA VAL A 219 3.52 15.01 1.53
C VAL A 219 3.51 14.10 0.31
N VAL A 220 4.67 13.82 -0.27
CA VAL A 220 4.77 13.14 -1.56
C VAL A 220 4.37 11.67 -1.48
N HIS A 221 5.00 10.89 -0.59
CA HIS A 221 4.70 9.46 -0.45
C HIS A 221 3.23 9.23 -0.07
N CYS A 222 2.74 9.90 0.99
CA CYS A 222 1.34 9.74 1.41
C CYS A 222 0.34 10.15 0.32
N PHE A 223 0.61 11.21 -0.44
CA PHE A 223 -0.28 11.67 -1.50
C PHE A 223 -0.39 10.65 -2.64
N PHE A 224 0.74 10.23 -3.20
CA PHE A 224 0.73 9.29 -4.32
C PHE A 224 0.25 7.90 -3.92
N GLU A 225 0.55 7.49 -2.70
CA GLU A 225 0.11 6.20 -2.21
C GLU A 225 -1.39 6.19 -1.88
N MET A 226 -1.93 7.30 -1.35
CA MET A 226 -3.38 7.46 -1.23
C MET A 226 -4.07 7.43 -2.59
N ILE A 227 -3.46 8.00 -3.64
CA ILE A 227 -4.00 7.89 -5.01
C ILE A 227 -4.05 6.42 -5.45
N ASN A 228 -2.97 5.64 -5.24
CA ASN A 228 -2.99 4.21 -5.54
C ASN A 228 -4.14 3.51 -4.80
N TYR A 229 -4.33 3.78 -3.50
CA TYR A 229 -5.41 3.20 -2.71
C TYR A 229 -6.82 3.60 -3.17
N LEU A 230 -7.03 4.86 -3.56
CA LEU A 230 -8.29 5.30 -4.12
C LEU A 230 -8.57 4.63 -5.47
N ILE A 231 -7.53 4.41 -6.28
CA ILE A 231 -7.65 3.66 -7.52
C ILE A 231 -8.00 2.20 -7.22
N GLU A 232 -7.43 1.55 -6.20
CA GLU A 232 -7.80 0.17 -5.82
C GLU A 232 -9.26 0.02 -5.43
N VAL A 233 -9.88 1.04 -4.83
CA VAL A 233 -11.32 1.03 -4.52
C VAL A 233 -12.16 0.95 -5.81
N VAL A 234 -11.74 1.65 -6.87
CA VAL A 234 -12.47 1.77 -8.14
C VAL A 234 -12.10 0.69 -9.14
N VAL A 235 -10.83 0.30 -9.20
CA VAL A 235 -10.25 -0.61 -10.19
C VAL A 235 -9.39 -1.65 -9.47
N PRO A 236 -9.96 -2.52 -8.63
CA PRO A 236 -9.15 -3.44 -7.83
C PRO A 236 -8.25 -4.32 -8.68
N SER A 237 -7.00 -4.48 -8.26
CA SER A 237 -6.03 -5.38 -8.90
C SER A 237 -6.05 -6.80 -8.34
N ASN A 238 -7.00 -7.09 -7.45
CA ASN A 238 -7.24 -8.41 -6.89
C ASN A 238 -8.59 -8.92 -7.39
N ASP A 239 -8.57 -10.03 -8.14
CA ASP A 239 -9.75 -10.63 -8.76
C ASP A 239 -10.80 -11.02 -7.72
N LYS A 240 -10.37 -11.40 -6.51
CA LYS A 240 -11.28 -11.71 -5.38
C LYS A 240 -12.04 -10.49 -4.87
N GLU A 241 -11.62 -9.29 -5.27
CA GLU A 241 -12.23 -8.01 -4.92
C GLU A 241 -12.92 -7.35 -6.12
N GLY A 242 -13.02 -8.04 -7.27
CA GLY A 242 -13.73 -7.56 -8.47
C GLY A 242 -12.84 -7.03 -9.61
N GLY A 243 -11.61 -7.53 -9.75
CA GLY A 243 -10.64 -7.09 -10.77
C GLY A 243 -10.96 -7.48 -12.22
N ASP A 244 -11.47 -8.71 -12.46
CA ASP A 244 -11.76 -9.25 -13.80
C ASP A 244 -13.11 -8.78 -14.39
N ASP A 245 -13.44 -7.50 -14.23
CA ASP A 245 -14.73 -6.91 -14.65
C ASP A 245 -16.00 -7.58 -14.08
N ASN A 246 -15.85 -8.39 -13.04
CA ASN A 246 -16.96 -8.92 -12.27
C ASN A 246 -17.60 -7.80 -11.43
N PHE A 247 -18.53 -7.07 -12.03
CA PHE A 247 -19.16 -5.91 -11.39
C PHE A 247 -19.99 -6.29 -10.16
N ALA A 248 -20.57 -7.50 -10.11
CA ALA A 248 -21.27 -7.98 -8.92
C ALA A 248 -20.32 -8.15 -7.72
N LEU A 249 -19.16 -8.77 -7.94
CA LEU A 249 -18.11 -8.91 -6.93
C LEU A 249 -17.51 -7.55 -6.56
N TRP A 250 -17.33 -6.67 -7.56
CA TRP A 250 -16.91 -5.29 -7.35
C TRP A 250 -17.87 -4.56 -6.38
N THR A 251 -19.18 -4.67 -6.58
CA THR A 251 -20.19 -4.04 -5.71
C THR A 251 -20.15 -4.64 -4.30
N LEU A 252 -20.11 -5.96 -4.19
CA LEU A 252 -20.11 -6.66 -2.90
C LEU A 252 -18.90 -6.29 -2.03
N PHE A 253 -17.72 -6.19 -2.64
CA PHE A 253 -16.47 -5.89 -1.93
C PHE A 253 -16.14 -4.40 -1.84
N LEU A 254 -16.97 -3.49 -2.35
CA LEU A 254 -16.70 -2.05 -2.28
C LEU A 254 -16.45 -1.56 -0.85
N PRO A 255 -17.25 -1.92 0.18
CA PRO A 255 -16.96 -1.51 1.55
C PRO A 255 -15.63 -2.06 2.07
N TRP A 256 -15.31 -3.31 1.73
CA TRP A 256 -14.05 -3.94 2.11
C TRP A 256 -12.85 -3.21 1.50
N ARG A 257 -12.91 -2.83 0.22
CA ARG A 257 -11.82 -2.09 -0.44
C ARG A 257 -11.60 -0.72 0.19
N ILE A 258 -12.66 -0.01 0.60
CA ILE A 258 -12.55 1.28 1.32
C ILE A 258 -11.85 1.08 2.67
N VAL A 259 -12.20 0.04 3.42
CA VAL A 259 -11.55 -0.23 4.72
C VAL A 259 -10.10 -0.69 4.52
N LYS A 260 -9.85 -1.57 3.56
CA LYS A 260 -8.54 -2.17 3.32
C LYS A 260 -7.52 -1.14 2.82
N TYR A 261 -7.83 -0.42 1.74
CA TYR A 261 -6.83 0.41 1.06
C TYR A 261 -6.68 1.80 1.71
N PRO A 262 -7.63 2.75 1.58
CA PRO A 262 -7.40 4.10 2.10
C PRO A 262 -7.43 4.19 3.63
N VAL A 263 -8.19 3.34 4.33
CA VAL A 263 -8.23 3.38 5.81
C VAL A 263 -7.05 2.62 6.42
N TRP A 264 -6.95 1.30 6.19
CA TRP A 264 -5.91 0.50 6.82
C TRP A 264 -4.53 0.77 6.18
N HIS A 265 -4.33 0.51 4.89
CA HIS A 265 -3.03 0.75 4.27
C HIS A 265 -2.65 2.24 4.24
N GLY A 266 -3.62 3.13 4.08
CA GLY A 266 -3.42 4.59 4.20
C GLY A 266 -2.91 5.00 5.58
N ALA A 267 -3.50 4.49 6.67
CA ALA A 267 -3.02 4.77 8.02
C ALA A 267 -1.59 4.25 8.25
N LEU A 268 -1.30 3.03 7.78
CA LEU A 268 0.05 2.47 7.85
C LEU A 268 1.08 3.31 7.09
N THR A 269 0.72 3.83 5.91
CA THR A 269 1.57 4.72 5.12
C THR A 269 1.89 6.00 5.88
N VAL A 270 0.90 6.63 6.51
CA VAL A 270 1.10 7.86 7.29
C VAL A 270 2.02 7.61 8.48
N VAL A 271 1.81 6.51 9.21
CA VAL A 271 2.67 6.12 10.35
C VAL A 271 4.10 5.86 9.91
N GLU A 272 4.29 5.06 8.86
CA GLU A 272 5.59 4.75 8.29
C GLU A 272 6.31 6.02 7.81
N SER A 273 5.61 6.89 7.08
CA SER A 273 6.14 8.16 6.59
C SER A 273 6.57 9.09 7.74
N ALA A 274 5.80 9.15 8.83
CA ALA A 274 6.18 9.94 10.01
C ALA A 274 7.48 9.42 10.65
N ILE A 275 7.61 8.10 10.79
CA ILE A 275 8.81 7.46 11.31
C ILE A 275 10.01 7.74 10.39
N TRP A 276 9.85 7.59 9.07
CA TRP A 276 10.91 7.90 8.12
C TRP A 276 11.26 9.38 8.09
N THR A 277 10.33 10.30 8.34
CA THR A 277 10.67 11.73 8.48
C THR A 277 11.62 11.97 9.64
N VAL A 278 11.39 11.33 10.79
CA VAL A 278 12.31 11.42 11.94
C VAL A 278 13.65 10.80 11.56
N ILE A 279 13.65 9.60 11.00
CA ILE A 279 14.89 8.90 10.62
C ILE A 279 15.70 9.71 9.60
N ASP A 280 15.08 10.19 8.52
CA ASP A 280 15.78 10.93 7.46
C ASP A 280 16.31 12.30 7.88
N THR A 281 15.84 12.82 9.02
CA THR A 281 16.41 14.01 9.64
C THR A 281 17.82 13.74 10.17
N PHE A 282 18.08 12.52 10.66
CA PHE A 282 19.35 12.11 11.27
C PHE A 282 20.17 11.14 10.42
N VAL A 283 19.53 10.39 9.53
CA VAL A 283 20.17 9.49 8.57
C VAL A 283 20.00 10.11 7.19
N PRO A 284 21.03 10.79 6.64
CA PRO A 284 20.87 11.54 5.42
C PRO A 284 20.39 10.65 4.26
N ALA A 285 19.25 11.04 3.68
CA ALA A 285 18.75 10.46 2.46
C ALA A 285 18.55 11.54 1.39
N LEU A 286 18.76 11.15 0.14
CA LEU A 286 18.51 11.96 -1.04
C LEU A 286 17.32 11.39 -1.81
N THR A 287 16.60 12.26 -2.49
CA THR A 287 15.60 11.84 -3.47
C THR A 287 16.29 11.63 -4.81
N LEU A 288 16.27 10.39 -5.31
CA LEU A 288 16.99 9.94 -6.49
C LEU A 288 16.07 9.16 -7.44
N PHE A 289 16.52 8.97 -8.68
CA PHE A 289 15.76 8.31 -9.75
C PHE A 289 16.41 6.97 -10.11
N HIS A 290 15.59 5.93 -10.24
CA HIS A 290 15.99 4.62 -10.75
C HIS A 290 15.22 4.33 -12.04
N GLY A 291 15.93 4.27 -13.17
CA GLY A 291 15.34 3.90 -14.46
C GLY A 291 15.21 2.38 -14.62
N THR A 292 14.03 1.92 -15.05
CA THR A 292 13.72 0.50 -15.25
C THR A 292 12.55 0.34 -16.24
N SER A 293 12.07 -0.89 -16.46
CA SER A 293 10.87 -1.16 -17.26
C SER A 293 9.59 -1.04 -16.43
N PRO A 294 8.41 -0.82 -17.04
CA PRO A 294 7.15 -0.72 -16.31
C PRO A 294 6.84 -1.93 -15.42
N GLY A 295 7.03 -3.14 -15.94
CA GLY A 295 6.80 -4.37 -15.19
C GLY A 295 7.79 -4.55 -14.02
N ALA A 296 9.07 -4.21 -14.22
CA ALA A 296 10.03 -4.25 -13.13
C ALA A 296 9.75 -3.18 -12.07
N ALA A 297 9.31 -1.98 -12.47
CA ALA A 297 8.88 -0.94 -11.53
C ALA A 297 7.69 -1.40 -10.68
N GLU A 298 6.72 -2.07 -11.29
CA GLU A 298 5.61 -2.70 -10.57
C GLU A 298 6.12 -3.76 -9.60
N SER A 299 6.86 -4.78 -10.07
CA SER A 299 7.37 -5.85 -9.21
C SER A 299 8.20 -5.31 -8.05
N ILE A 300 9.07 -4.33 -8.26
CA ILE A 300 9.92 -3.75 -7.20
C ILE A 300 9.09 -3.02 -6.14
N THR A 301 8.06 -2.28 -6.55
CA THR A 301 7.36 -1.36 -5.64
C THR A 301 6.15 -1.99 -4.96
N GLN A 302 5.51 -2.95 -5.61
CA GLN A 302 4.25 -3.55 -5.19
C GLN A 302 4.33 -4.34 -3.88
N GLY A 303 3.28 -4.24 -3.07
CA GLY A 303 3.09 -5.03 -1.86
C GLY A 303 2.81 -6.52 -2.13
N PRO A 304 3.57 -7.48 -1.57
CA PRO A 304 3.30 -8.91 -1.71
C PRO A 304 1.89 -9.28 -1.24
N GLY A 305 1.19 -10.10 -2.02
CA GLY A 305 -0.14 -10.62 -1.67
C GLY A 305 -1.30 -9.63 -1.77
N ARG A 306 -1.06 -8.42 -2.31
CA ARG A 306 -2.12 -7.43 -2.57
C ARG A 306 -2.74 -7.55 -3.96
N VAL A 307 -2.04 -8.21 -4.88
CA VAL A 307 -2.51 -8.56 -6.23
C VAL A 307 -2.61 -10.07 -6.43
N CYS A 308 -3.37 -10.50 -7.44
CA CYS A 308 -3.53 -11.92 -7.76
C CYS A 308 -2.28 -12.56 -8.39
N SER A 309 -1.50 -11.79 -9.15
CA SER A 309 -0.23 -12.25 -9.71
C SER A 309 0.82 -12.40 -8.60
N LYS A 310 1.23 -13.64 -8.33
CA LYS A 310 2.40 -13.92 -7.50
C LYS A 310 3.64 -13.83 -8.38
N ASP A 311 4.25 -12.66 -8.45
CA ASP A 311 5.64 -12.58 -8.90
C ASP A 311 6.55 -12.86 -7.70
N TRP A 312 7.51 -13.76 -7.88
CA TRP A 312 8.50 -14.07 -6.84
C TRP A 312 9.49 -12.92 -6.65
N TYR A 313 9.49 -11.95 -7.57
CA TYR A 313 10.23 -10.69 -7.49
C TYR A 313 9.44 -9.54 -6.85
N SER A 314 8.18 -9.74 -6.42
CA SER A 314 7.38 -8.69 -5.80
C SER A 314 8.05 -8.15 -4.51
N GLY A 315 8.29 -6.85 -4.47
CA GLY A 315 8.97 -6.15 -3.37
C GLY A 315 10.49 -6.25 -3.39
N VAL A 316 11.10 -6.88 -4.42
CA VAL A 316 12.52 -7.23 -4.43
C VAL A 316 13.34 -6.30 -5.30
N TRP A 317 14.34 -5.64 -4.70
CA TRP A 317 15.35 -4.87 -5.43
C TRP A 317 16.50 -5.74 -5.94
N ASN A 318 16.35 -6.29 -7.15
CA ASN A 318 17.43 -7.05 -7.77
C ASN A 318 18.53 -6.17 -8.34
N VAL A 319 19.75 -6.69 -8.30
CA VAL A 319 20.91 -6.08 -8.97
C VAL A 319 20.71 -6.15 -10.48
N GLY A 320 20.69 -4.97 -11.12
CA GLY A 320 20.58 -4.86 -12.58
C GLY A 320 21.87 -5.25 -13.30
N SER A 321 21.81 -5.32 -14.63
CA SER A 321 22.97 -5.63 -15.49
C SER A 321 23.98 -4.48 -15.61
N GLY A 322 23.59 -3.25 -15.25
CA GLY A 322 24.48 -2.10 -15.23
C GLY A 322 25.52 -2.24 -14.12
N ASN A 323 26.81 -2.20 -14.46
CA ASN A 323 27.88 -2.50 -13.52
C ASN A 323 29.19 -1.73 -13.77
N TYR A 324 29.06 -0.48 -14.24
CA TYR A 324 30.18 0.39 -14.61
C TYR A 324 30.87 1.10 -13.43
N ALA A 325 30.29 1.06 -12.23
CA ALA A 325 30.79 1.75 -11.04
C ALA A 325 30.79 0.81 -9.82
N GLY A 326 30.69 -0.50 -10.08
CA GLY A 326 30.40 -1.55 -9.11
C GLY A 326 29.18 -2.37 -9.54
N ASN A 327 29.06 -3.57 -9.00
CA ASN A 327 27.81 -4.34 -9.03
C ASN A 327 26.92 -3.82 -7.90
N GLY A 328 25.69 -3.43 -8.24
CA GLY A 328 24.75 -2.86 -7.29
C GLY A 328 23.52 -2.22 -7.92
N ILE A 329 22.77 -1.47 -7.12
CA ILE A 329 21.56 -0.75 -7.57
C ILE A 329 21.93 0.68 -7.92
N TYR A 330 21.52 1.10 -9.11
CA TYR A 330 21.90 2.40 -9.67
C TYR A 330 20.84 3.47 -9.46
N PHE A 331 21.29 4.64 -9.05
CA PHE A 331 20.45 5.82 -8.85
C PHE A 331 21.07 7.05 -9.48
N ALA A 332 20.25 7.85 -10.15
CA ALA A 332 20.63 9.14 -10.68
C ALA A 332 20.14 10.28 -9.78
N PRO A 333 20.94 11.32 -9.55
CA PRO A 333 20.49 12.54 -8.87
C PRO A 333 19.63 13.44 -9.78
N LYS A 334 19.54 13.14 -11.08
CA LYS A 334 18.77 13.90 -12.07
C LYS A 334 17.87 12.97 -12.87
N ARG A 335 16.65 13.44 -13.16
CA ARG A 335 15.67 12.72 -13.97
C ARG A 335 16.22 12.34 -15.35
N GLY A 336 16.70 13.32 -16.12
CA GLY A 336 17.23 13.07 -17.47
C GLY A 336 18.40 12.08 -17.52
N THR A 337 19.17 11.96 -16.43
CA THR A 337 20.20 10.92 -16.32
C THR A 337 19.57 9.52 -16.21
N ALA A 338 18.52 9.36 -15.41
CA ALA A 338 17.82 8.08 -15.29
C ALA A 338 17.06 7.68 -16.57
N GLU A 339 16.55 8.67 -17.32
CA GLU A 339 15.86 8.44 -18.59
C GLU A 339 16.79 7.80 -19.64
N HIS A 340 18.09 8.11 -19.63
CA HIS A 340 19.06 7.53 -20.58
C HIS A 340 19.22 6.01 -20.46
N TYR A 341 18.95 5.43 -19.29
CA TYR A 341 19.08 3.99 -19.06
C TYR A 341 17.76 3.34 -18.65
N SER A 342 16.65 4.07 -18.70
CA SER A 342 15.33 3.55 -18.41
C SER A 342 14.74 2.81 -19.61
N ALA A 343 13.92 1.80 -19.34
CA ALA A 343 13.14 1.06 -20.33
C ALA A 343 11.65 1.46 -20.29
N GLY A 344 11.35 2.70 -19.90
CA GLY A 344 10.00 3.29 -19.96
C GLY A 344 9.46 3.80 -18.63
N SER A 345 10.11 3.47 -17.49
CA SER A 345 9.67 3.91 -16.17
C SER A 345 10.79 4.42 -15.29
N LEU A 346 10.47 5.35 -14.39
CA LEU A 346 11.37 5.84 -13.35
C LEU A 346 10.73 5.62 -11.98
N ILE A 347 11.40 4.88 -11.11
CA ILE A 347 11.07 4.83 -9.70
C ILE A 347 11.77 6.01 -9.01
N VAL A 348 11.00 6.87 -8.36
CA VAL A 348 11.55 7.96 -7.54
C VAL A 348 11.65 7.48 -6.11
N CYS A 349 12.85 7.52 -5.53
CA CYS A 349 13.13 6.91 -4.23
C CYS A 349 13.77 7.90 -3.28
N ARG A 350 13.46 7.78 -1.99
CA ARG A 350 14.32 8.24 -0.90
C ARG A 350 15.39 7.19 -0.65
N VAL A 351 16.64 7.62 -0.74
CA VAL A 351 17.79 6.73 -0.69
C VAL A 351 18.78 7.17 0.37
N SER A 352 18.95 6.33 1.39
CA SER A 352 19.97 6.46 2.44
C SER A 352 21.29 5.87 1.93
N LEU A 353 22.17 6.71 1.37
CA LEU A 353 23.39 6.26 0.70
C LEU A 353 24.48 5.70 1.63
N GLY A 354 24.38 5.90 2.94
CA GLY A 354 25.37 5.41 3.91
C GLY A 354 26.76 5.98 3.66
N LYS A 355 27.81 5.22 4.00
CA LYS A 355 29.19 5.62 3.72
C LYS A 355 29.48 5.52 2.22
N THR A 356 29.54 6.68 1.56
CA THR A 356 29.74 6.79 0.10
C THR A 356 31.21 7.02 -0.25
N LEU A 357 31.75 6.20 -1.16
CA LEU A 357 33.05 6.37 -1.79
C LEU A 357 32.93 7.32 -2.97
N ASP A 358 33.67 8.43 -2.96
CA ASP A 358 33.88 9.22 -4.17
C ASP A 358 34.87 8.49 -5.07
N LEU A 359 34.40 7.97 -6.20
CA LEU A 359 35.24 7.15 -7.06
C LEU A 359 36.40 7.95 -7.68
N GLY A 360 36.22 9.26 -7.93
CA GLY A 360 37.33 10.15 -8.31
C GLY A 360 38.40 10.35 -7.23
N MET A 361 38.16 9.87 -6.01
CA MET A 361 39.14 9.78 -4.91
C MET A 361 39.39 8.33 -4.45
N ALA A 362 38.96 7.32 -5.20
CA ALA A 362 39.30 5.93 -4.89
C ALA A 362 40.79 5.65 -5.16
N PRO A 363 41.35 4.55 -4.65
CA PRO A 363 42.65 4.08 -5.14
C PRO A 363 42.61 3.89 -6.66
N ARG A 364 43.73 4.14 -7.34
CA ARG A 364 43.78 4.13 -8.82
C ARG A 364 43.36 2.79 -9.40
N HIS A 365 43.85 1.69 -8.83
CA HIS A 365 43.45 0.35 -9.24
C HIS A 365 41.94 0.06 -9.11
N VAL A 366 41.22 0.79 -8.24
CA VAL A 366 39.76 0.71 -8.10
C VAL A 366 39.08 1.61 -9.12
N TYR A 367 39.54 2.86 -9.25
CA TYR A 367 38.98 3.81 -10.21
C TYR A 367 39.11 3.33 -11.66
N ASP A 368 40.23 2.68 -12.00
CA ASP A 368 40.50 2.17 -13.34
C ASP A 368 39.57 1.00 -13.75
N LEU A 369 38.81 0.44 -12.79
CA LEU A 369 37.74 -0.52 -13.08
C LEU A 369 36.43 0.17 -13.46
N CYS A 370 36.26 1.46 -13.12
CA CYS A 370 35.06 2.20 -13.46
C CYS A 370 34.96 2.39 -14.99
N GLY A 371 33.73 2.40 -15.52
CA GLY A 371 33.47 2.45 -16.96
C GLY A 371 33.70 1.12 -17.70
N LYS A 372 34.14 0.06 -17.01
CA LYS A 372 34.28 -1.28 -17.59
C LYS A 372 33.10 -2.17 -17.19
N PRO A 373 32.68 -3.12 -18.05
CA PRO A 373 31.71 -4.14 -17.66
C PRO A 373 32.21 -4.95 -16.46
N ASN A 374 31.29 -5.34 -15.58
CA ASN A 374 31.55 -6.15 -14.38
C ASN A 374 32.61 -5.54 -13.45
N ALA A 375 32.47 -4.27 -13.07
CA ALA A 375 33.36 -3.59 -12.13
C ALA A 375 33.24 -4.11 -10.67
N LEU A 376 33.11 -5.44 -10.48
CA LEU A 376 32.98 -6.13 -9.20
C LEU A 376 34.13 -5.81 -8.23
N GLY A 377 35.34 -5.56 -8.74
CA GLY A 377 36.47 -5.13 -7.91
C GLY A 377 36.20 -3.82 -7.17
N VAL A 378 35.38 -2.93 -7.74
CA VAL A 378 34.92 -1.70 -7.08
C VAL A 378 34.02 -2.01 -5.90
N THR A 379 33.03 -2.90 -6.10
CA THR A 379 32.13 -3.38 -5.05
C THR A 379 32.91 -4.07 -3.93
N ASN A 380 33.80 -5.01 -4.28
CA ASN A 380 34.59 -5.78 -3.31
C ASN A 380 35.48 -4.87 -2.46
N TRP A 381 36.21 -3.95 -3.10
CA TRP A 381 37.06 -3.01 -2.39
C TRP A 381 36.23 -2.07 -1.52
N GLY A 382 35.15 -1.51 -2.06
CA GLY A 382 34.26 -0.61 -1.33
C GLY A 382 33.74 -1.25 -0.05
N LEU A 383 33.14 -2.44 -0.16
CA LEU A 383 32.57 -3.16 0.98
C LEU A 383 33.62 -3.57 2.02
N LYS A 384 34.79 -4.03 1.58
CA LYS A 384 35.92 -4.35 2.47
C LYS A 384 36.36 -3.14 3.30
N ASN A 385 36.24 -1.93 2.75
CA ASN A 385 36.63 -0.67 3.40
C ASN A 385 35.42 0.08 4.03
N GLY A 386 34.29 -0.61 4.18
CA GLY A 386 33.08 -0.10 4.82
C GLY A 386 32.27 0.90 3.98
N TYR A 387 32.63 1.12 2.72
CA TYR A 387 31.84 1.90 1.78
C TYR A 387 30.72 1.03 1.22
N VAL A 388 29.48 1.49 1.32
CA VAL A 388 28.29 0.75 0.88
C VAL A 388 27.69 1.30 -0.41
N THR A 389 28.23 2.42 -0.88
CA THR A 389 27.79 3.11 -2.10
C THR A 389 29.00 3.76 -2.77
N GLY A 390 29.09 3.72 -4.09
CA GLY A 390 29.99 4.55 -4.89
C GLY A 390 29.25 5.74 -5.50
N GLU A 391 29.87 6.93 -5.49
CA GLU A 391 29.47 8.05 -6.33
C GLU A 391 30.47 8.20 -7.48
N TRP A 392 29.96 8.18 -8.71
CA TRP A 392 30.77 8.20 -9.92
C TRP A 392 30.32 9.29 -10.88
N TRP A 393 31.29 9.98 -11.46
CA TRP A 393 31.08 10.76 -12.67
C TRP A 393 31.33 9.88 -13.87
N ARG A 394 30.27 9.56 -14.59
CA ARG A 394 30.35 8.94 -15.91
C ARG A 394 30.69 10.04 -16.92
N GLY A 395 31.85 9.91 -17.55
CA GLY A 395 32.44 10.93 -18.41
C GLY A 395 32.65 10.51 -19.87
N ASP A 396 32.13 9.35 -20.28
CA ASP A 396 32.23 8.92 -21.68
C ASP A 396 31.47 9.90 -22.62
N PRO A 397 31.83 10.03 -23.90
CA PRO A 397 31.22 11.04 -24.78
C PRO A 397 29.69 10.93 -24.91
N ARG A 398 29.12 9.76 -24.64
CA ARG A 398 27.68 9.49 -24.66
C ARG A 398 27.03 9.63 -23.28
N ALA A 399 27.81 9.82 -22.22
CA ALA A 399 27.34 9.96 -20.86
C ALA A 399 28.16 10.95 -20.05
N ARG A 400 27.53 12.06 -19.65
CA ARG A 400 28.13 13.17 -18.90
C ARG A 400 27.31 13.48 -17.65
N TRP A 401 27.28 12.53 -16.71
CA TRP A 401 26.43 12.63 -15.53
C TRP A 401 27.02 11.99 -14.29
N TRP A 402 26.42 12.33 -13.14
CA TRP A 402 26.68 11.67 -11.86
C TRP A 402 25.72 10.52 -11.67
N GLU A 403 26.22 9.41 -11.15
CA GLU A 403 25.40 8.27 -10.73
C GLU A 403 25.91 7.70 -9.41
N TYR A 404 24.99 7.08 -8.67
CA TYR A 404 25.27 6.31 -7.47
C TYR A 404 25.12 4.84 -7.76
N CYS A 405 26.10 4.04 -7.34
CA CYS A 405 25.98 2.59 -7.29
C CYS A 405 25.92 2.17 -5.83
N MET A 406 24.74 1.79 -5.34
CA MET A 406 24.61 1.15 -4.04
C MET A 406 25.11 -0.28 -4.16
N TYR A 407 26.31 -0.54 -3.64
CA TYR A 407 27.02 -1.81 -3.84
C TYR A 407 26.19 -2.98 -3.37
N ASP A 408 25.95 -3.95 -4.25
CA ASP A 408 25.23 -5.16 -3.92
C ASP A 408 25.71 -6.31 -4.82
N TRP A 409 26.19 -7.38 -4.20
CA TRP A 409 26.68 -8.57 -4.90
C TRP A 409 26.04 -9.86 -4.37
N GLN A 410 25.17 -9.76 -3.35
CA GLN A 410 24.47 -10.88 -2.73
C GLN A 410 23.00 -10.54 -2.46
N ASN A 411 22.40 -9.65 -3.26
CA ASN A 411 21.01 -9.27 -3.09
C ASN A 411 20.71 -8.73 -1.67
N ARG A 412 21.69 -8.03 -1.08
CA ARG A 412 21.62 -7.44 0.26
C ARG A 412 20.50 -6.40 0.36
N TYR A 413 20.14 -5.77 -0.75
CA TYR A 413 19.09 -4.77 -0.78
C TYR A 413 17.72 -5.31 -1.19
N ASN A 414 17.58 -6.63 -1.40
CA ASN A 414 16.28 -7.24 -1.71
C ASN A 414 15.17 -6.76 -0.77
N ASP A 415 15.49 -6.58 0.51
CA ASP A 415 14.58 -6.10 1.55
C ASP A 415 15.20 -4.99 2.41
N SER A 416 15.85 -3.97 1.81
CA SER A 416 16.50 -2.91 2.59
C SER A 416 15.63 -1.67 2.77
N TRP A 417 15.56 -1.18 4.01
CA TRP A 417 14.97 0.11 4.35
C TRP A 417 15.66 1.30 3.68
N ARG A 418 16.88 1.12 3.15
CA ARG A 418 17.70 2.21 2.62
C ARG A 418 17.18 2.77 1.31
N ILE A 419 16.32 2.04 0.61
CA ILE A 419 15.71 2.45 -0.66
C ILE A 419 14.20 2.42 -0.44
N ARG A 420 13.56 3.59 -0.49
CA ARG A 420 12.12 3.74 -0.25
C ARG A 420 11.49 4.45 -1.45
N PRO A 421 10.81 3.72 -2.35
CA PRO A 421 9.97 4.31 -3.39
C PRO A 421 9.00 5.35 -2.82
N LEU A 422 8.81 6.42 -3.57
CA LEU A 422 7.85 7.48 -3.29
C LEU A 422 6.70 7.49 -4.28
N TYR A 423 7.00 7.20 -5.56
CA TYR A 423 6.08 7.07 -6.68
C TYR A 423 6.85 6.60 -7.92
N VAL A 424 6.12 6.19 -8.97
CA VAL A 424 6.69 5.77 -10.25
C VAL A 424 6.18 6.70 -11.35
N ILE A 425 7.06 7.09 -12.27
CA ILE A 425 6.74 7.89 -13.45
C ILE A 425 6.78 6.98 -14.67
N SER A 426 5.72 7.01 -15.49
CA SER A 426 5.75 6.48 -16.86
C SER A 426 6.38 7.54 -17.76
N ILE A 427 7.52 7.23 -18.38
CA ILE A 427 8.22 8.16 -19.28
C ILE A 427 7.40 8.36 -20.56
N ASN A 428 6.85 7.27 -21.10
CA ASN A 428 6.14 7.29 -22.39
C ASN A 428 4.84 8.10 -22.32
N GLU A 429 4.18 8.11 -21.17
CA GLU A 429 2.88 8.74 -20.99
C GLU A 429 2.95 10.08 -20.24
N GLU A 430 4.15 10.47 -19.78
CA GLU A 430 4.36 11.59 -18.87
C GLU A 430 3.34 11.58 -17.72
N SER A 431 3.11 10.42 -17.14
CA SER A 431 2.06 10.19 -16.14
C SER A 431 2.64 9.54 -14.89
N ILE A 432 1.89 9.61 -13.79
CA ILE A 432 2.20 8.79 -12.62
C ILE A 432 1.77 7.36 -12.96
N GLN A 433 2.73 6.45 -12.99
CA GLN A 433 2.44 5.03 -13.18
C GLN A 433 1.74 4.51 -11.92
N ARG A 434 0.58 3.90 -12.13
CA ARG A 434 -0.17 3.20 -11.08
C ARG A 434 0.65 2.04 -10.52
N ILE A 435 0.55 1.81 -9.21
CA ILE A 435 1.10 0.62 -8.56
C ILE A 435 -0.06 -0.24 -8.06
N PRO A 436 -0.39 -1.35 -8.76
CA PRO A 436 -1.44 -2.28 -8.35
C PRO A 436 -1.27 -2.77 -6.91
N GLY A 437 -2.32 -2.64 -6.10
CA GLY A 437 -2.33 -2.97 -4.67
C GLY A 437 -1.62 -1.95 -3.75
N GLY A 438 -1.04 -0.89 -4.33
CA GLY A 438 -0.17 0.07 -3.64
C GLY A 438 1.22 -0.49 -3.31
N MET A 439 2.11 0.40 -2.89
CA MET A 439 3.46 0.08 -2.49
C MET A 439 3.53 -0.82 -1.26
N ILE A 440 4.58 -1.64 -1.20
CA ILE A 440 4.93 -2.37 0.00
C ILE A 440 5.20 -1.39 1.17
N HIS A 441 4.73 -1.76 2.35
CA HIS A 441 5.10 -1.04 3.58
C HIS A 441 6.47 -1.51 4.05
N TRP A 442 7.48 -0.66 3.91
CA TRP A 442 8.88 -1.03 4.16
C TRP A 442 9.13 -1.27 5.65
N LEU A 443 8.58 -0.44 6.52
CA LEU A 443 8.78 -0.53 7.96
C LEU A 443 8.18 -1.80 8.56
N PHE A 444 7.07 -2.28 8.01
CA PHE A 444 6.34 -3.43 8.52
C PHE A 444 6.77 -4.76 7.86
N ASN A 445 7.75 -4.73 6.97
CA ASN A 445 8.36 -5.93 6.43
C ASN A 445 9.33 -6.52 7.47
N LYS A 446 9.10 -7.78 7.86
CA LYS A 446 9.93 -8.50 8.83
C LYS A 446 11.41 -8.49 8.45
N MET A 447 11.72 -8.59 7.16
CA MET A 447 13.11 -8.59 6.66
C MET A 447 13.78 -7.24 6.85
N VAL A 448 13.04 -6.15 6.64
CA VAL A 448 13.53 -4.78 6.86
C VAL A 448 13.84 -4.53 8.33
N ILE A 449 12.98 -4.99 9.25
CA ILE A 449 13.22 -4.88 10.70
C ILE A 449 14.51 -5.61 11.08
N CYS A 450 14.74 -6.80 10.52
CA CYS A 450 15.99 -7.55 10.73
C CYS A 450 17.21 -6.80 10.17
N ASP A 451 17.11 -6.17 9.00
CA ASP A 451 18.20 -5.37 8.40
C ASP A 451 18.54 -4.14 9.26
N ILE A 452 17.53 -3.43 9.77
CA ILE A 452 17.72 -2.31 10.71
C ILE A 452 18.43 -2.80 11.98
N GLY A 453 17.99 -3.92 12.56
CA GLY A 453 18.61 -4.51 13.75
C GLY A 453 20.11 -4.78 13.55
N ARG A 454 20.48 -5.48 12.47
CA ARG A 454 21.88 -5.75 12.11
C ARG A 454 22.69 -4.47 11.88
N TYR A 455 22.09 -3.45 11.26
CA TYR A 455 22.75 -2.17 11.05
C TYR A 455 23.09 -1.50 12.39
N LEU A 456 22.13 -1.46 13.32
CA LEU A 456 22.31 -0.85 14.64
C LEU A 456 23.34 -1.62 15.47
N GLU A 457 23.31 -2.95 15.46
CA GLU A 457 24.32 -3.80 16.12
C GLU A 457 25.73 -3.45 15.65
N LYS A 458 25.92 -3.20 14.35
CA LYS A 458 27.23 -2.84 13.77
C LYS A 458 27.68 -1.40 14.09
N GLN A 459 26.76 -0.50 14.45
CA GLN A 459 27.11 0.87 14.82
C GLN A 459 27.31 1.04 16.33
N LEU A 460 26.68 0.18 17.14
CA LEU A 460 26.66 0.29 18.60
C LEU A 460 27.55 -0.73 19.33
N GLY A 461 27.90 -1.83 18.66
CA GLY A 461 28.95 -2.77 19.08
C GLY A 461 30.23 -2.52 18.31
#